data_AF-A0A5E4J2D0-F1
#
_entry.id   AF-A0A5E4J2D0-F1
#
_cell.length_a   1.000
_cell.length_b   1.000
_cell.length_c   1.000
_cell.angle_alpha   90.00
_cell.angle_beta   90.00
_cell.angle_gamma   90.00
#
_symmetry.space_group_name_H-M   'P 1'
#
loop_
_entity.id
_entity.type
_entity.pdbx_description
1 polymer ?
#
loop_
_entity_poly.entity_id
_entity_poly.type
_entity_poly.pdbx_seq_one_letter_code
_entity_poly.pdbx_strand_id
1 'polypeptide(L)'
;MKTIIYFIPLFVFLGCALCDEKTVQVSKDERFTIQDLINLYNTFGVGKTQEYFIGLVHQGYPGNFSYKEQANLDVYIKYCWPGRC
;
A
#
# COMPACT_ATOMS: atom_id res chain seq x y z
N MET A 1 37.22 7.23 -52.80
CA MET A 1 36.71 8.53 -52.32
C MET A 1 35.20 8.37 -52.15
N LYS A 2 34.56 8.45 -50.98
CA LYS A 2 34.82 9.20 -49.74
C LYS A 2 34.63 8.31 -48.51
N THR A 3 35.60 8.38 -47.61
CA THR A 3 35.56 7.98 -46.20
C THR A 3 34.58 8.89 -45.45
N ILE A 4 33.95 8.40 -44.38
CA ILE A 4 33.89 9.06 -43.06
C ILE A 4 33.21 8.07 -42.09
N ILE A 5 34.03 7.55 -41.18
CA ILE A 5 33.65 6.80 -39.98
C ILE A 5 33.60 7.83 -38.86
N TYR A 6 32.48 7.95 -38.15
CA TYR A 6 32.43 8.69 -36.89
C TYR A 6 32.30 7.70 -35.74
N PHE A 7 33.45 7.31 -35.21
CA PHE A 7 33.63 6.81 -33.86
C PHE A 7 34.01 8.02 -32.99
N ILE A 8 33.12 8.47 -32.11
CA ILE A 8 33.52 9.25 -30.92
C ILE A 8 32.68 8.72 -29.74
N PRO A 9 33.33 8.13 -28.72
CA PRO A 9 32.69 7.60 -27.53
C PRO A 9 32.52 8.68 -26.45
N LEU A 10 31.79 8.31 -25.39
CA LEU A 10 31.90 8.87 -24.05
C LEU A 10 31.16 10.20 -23.77
N PHE A 11 29.86 10.10 -23.49
CA PHE A 11 29.24 10.92 -22.43
C PHE A 11 28.63 9.98 -21.39
N VAL A 12 29.48 9.60 -20.46
CA VAL A 12 29.15 8.92 -19.22
C VAL A 12 28.93 10.03 -18.18
N PHE A 13 27.80 9.95 -17.45
CA PHE A 13 27.37 10.80 -16.33
C PHE A 13 26.98 12.25 -16.63
N LEU A 14 25.72 12.48 -16.98
CA LEU A 14 24.90 13.52 -16.33
C LEU A 14 23.42 13.29 -16.69
N GLY A 15 22.68 12.64 -15.80
CA GLY A 15 21.28 12.32 -16.08
C GLY A 15 20.50 11.56 -15.01
N CYS A 16 21.07 11.30 -13.82
CA CYS A 16 20.29 10.93 -12.63
C CYS A 16 19.55 12.14 -12.01
N ALA A 17 19.02 13.04 -12.85
CA ALA A 17 18.22 14.20 -12.45
C ALA A 17 16.75 14.11 -12.91
N LEU A 18 16.39 13.05 -13.64
CA LEU A 18 15.00 12.63 -13.85
C LEU A 18 14.69 11.35 -13.05
N CYS A 19 15.37 11.21 -11.90
CA CYS A 19 15.00 10.27 -10.84
C CYS A 19 13.88 10.83 -9.95
N ASP A 20 13.35 12.01 -10.25
CA ASP A 20 12.18 12.55 -9.57
C ASP A 20 10.91 12.17 -10.33
N GLU A 21 9.97 11.63 -9.57
CA GLU A 21 8.57 11.52 -9.93
C GLU A 21 8.20 10.58 -11.10
N LYS A 22 8.79 9.39 -11.12
CA LYS A 22 7.86 8.25 -11.19
C LYS A 22 7.10 8.27 -9.88
N THR A 23 6.04 9.05 -9.84
CA THR A 23 4.93 8.87 -8.92
C THR A 23 4.70 7.37 -8.86
N VAL A 24 5.14 6.80 -7.74
CA VAL A 24 4.80 5.46 -7.34
C VAL A 24 3.30 5.53 -7.09
N GLN A 25 2.53 5.52 -8.18
CA GLN A 25 1.16 5.06 -8.13
C GLN A 25 1.26 3.55 -7.94
N VAL A 26 1.67 3.15 -6.73
CA VAL A 26 1.29 1.85 -6.19
C VAL A 26 -0.22 1.92 -6.22
N SER A 27 -0.79 1.30 -7.26
CA SER A 27 -2.15 0.82 -7.23
C SER A 27 -2.39 0.28 -5.83
N LYS A 28 -3.27 0.92 -5.05
CA LYS A 28 -3.74 0.35 -3.79
C LYS A 28 -4.52 -0.90 -4.18
N ASP A 29 -3.82 -2.02 -4.35
CA ASP A 29 -4.41 -3.32 -4.68
C ASP A 29 -5.29 -3.86 -3.53
N GLU A 30 -5.16 -3.27 -2.34
CA GLU A 30 -5.98 -3.57 -1.17
C GLU A 30 -7.00 -2.47 -0.91
N ARG A 31 -8.25 -2.88 -0.63
CA ARG A 31 -9.33 -1.97 -0.26
C ARG A 31 -9.12 -1.34 1.11
N PHE A 32 -8.36 -2.00 1.98
CA PHE A 32 -8.01 -1.49 3.30
C PHE A 32 -6.61 -1.92 3.74
N THR A 33 -6.00 -1.04 4.51
CA THR A 33 -4.73 -1.22 5.21
C THR A 33 -4.95 -1.34 6.72
N ILE A 34 -3.89 -1.67 7.48
CA ILE A 34 -3.94 -1.65 8.95
C ILE A 34 -4.36 -0.26 9.48
N GLN A 35 -3.89 0.83 8.86
CA GLN A 35 -4.26 2.18 9.28
C GLN A 35 -5.74 2.47 9.08
N ASP A 36 -6.33 1.96 7.99
CA ASP A 36 -7.77 2.08 7.75
C ASP A 36 -8.57 1.34 8.83
N LEU A 37 -8.09 0.18 9.27
CA LEU A 37 -8.70 -0.58 10.37
C LEU A 37 -8.59 0.14 11.72
N ILE A 38 -7.45 0.78 12.01
CA ILE A 38 -7.28 1.63 13.22
C ILE A 38 -8.29 2.78 13.20
N ASN A 39 -8.40 3.48 12.07
CA ASN A 39 -9.33 4.59 11.91
C ASN A 39 -10.78 4.13 12.03
N LEU A 40 -11.12 2.98 11.44
CA LEU A 40 -12.45 2.37 11.55
C LEU A 40 -12.79 2.02 13.00
N TYR A 41 -11.85 1.45 13.75
CA TYR A 41 -12.05 1.14 15.17
C TYR A 41 -12.24 2.41 15.99
N ASN A 42 -11.40 3.42 15.80
CA ASN A 42 -11.52 4.69 16.52
C ASN A 42 -12.84 5.42 16.24
N THR A 43 -13.42 5.20 15.06
CA THR A 43 -14.68 5.86 14.66
C THR A 43 -15.92 5.08 15.13
N PHE A 44 -15.92 3.75 15.01
CA PHE A 44 -17.13 2.94 15.20
C PHE A 44 -16.95 1.73 16.13
N GLY A 45 -15.71 1.33 16.41
CA GLY A 45 -15.36 0.12 17.16
C GLY A 45 -15.03 0.34 18.64
N VAL A 46 -14.84 1.59 19.10
CA VAL A 46 -14.43 1.87 20.48
C VAL A 46 -15.40 1.24 21.49
N GLY A 47 -14.86 0.39 22.37
CA GLY A 47 -15.63 -0.30 23.41
C GLY A 47 -16.51 -1.45 22.90
N LYS A 48 -16.39 -1.83 21.62
CA LYS A 48 -17.08 -2.98 21.03
C LYS A 48 -16.22 -4.24 21.11
N THR A 49 -16.86 -5.40 20.94
CA THR A 49 -16.14 -6.68 20.90
C THR A 49 -15.39 -6.84 19.57
N GLN A 50 -14.43 -7.78 19.56
CA GLN A 50 -13.65 -8.09 18.37
C GLN A 50 -14.54 -8.62 17.24
N GLU A 51 -15.53 -9.46 17.55
CA GLU A 51 -16.46 -10.04 16.58
C GLU A 51 -17.34 -8.96 15.95
N TYR A 52 -17.79 -7.98 16.74
CA TYR A 52 -18.53 -6.85 16.21
C TYR A 52 -17.69 -6.05 15.22
N PHE A 53 -16.42 -5.78 15.55
CA PHE A 53 -15.52 -5.06 14.67
C PHE A 53 -15.22 -5.84 13.38
N ILE A 54 -14.94 -7.15 13.47
CA ILE A 54 -14.75 -8.00 12.29
C ILE A 54 -16.00 -7.96 11.40
N GLY A 55 -17.19 -8.05 12.01
CA GLY A 55 -18.46 -7.88 11.28
C GLY A 55 -18.57 -6.54 10.57
N LEU A 56 -18.16 -5.45 11.22
CA LEU A 56 -18.11 -4.11 10.61
C LEU A 56 -17.15 -4.06 9.41
N VAL A 57 -15.98 -4.68 9.50
CA VAL A 57 -15.02 -4.76 8.38
C VAL A 57 -15.65 -5.50 7.20
N HIS A 58 -16.28 -6.66 7.43
CA HIS A 58 -16.97 -7.39 6.36
C HIS A 58 -18.16 -6.62 5.75
N GLN A 59 -18.85 -5.79 6.54
CA GLN A 59 -19.91 -4.92 6.04
C GLN A 59 -19.37 -3.77 5.19
N GLY A 60 -18.27 -3.14 5.61
CA GLY A 60 -17.63 -2.04 4.89
C GLY A 60 -16.90 -2.49 3.62
N TYR A 61 -16.40 -3.72 3.60
CA TYR A 61 -15.63 -4.31 2.50
C TYR A 61 -16.29 -5.61 2.03
N PRO A 62 -17.44 -5.56 1.34
CA PRO A 62 -18.17 -6.76 0.95
C PRO A 62 -17.38 -7.61 -0.06
N GLY A 63 -17.63 -8.92 -0.04
CA GLY A 63 -16.93 -9.90 -0.88
C GLY A 63 -15.69 -10.51 -0.21
N ASN A 64 -15.05 -11.45 -0.90
CA ASN A 64 -13.88 -12.14 -0.36
C ASN A 64 -12.70 -11.18 -0.23
N PHE A 65 -11.95 -11.30 0.85
CA PHE A 65 -10.70 -10.57 1.03
C PHE A 65 -9.60 -11.18 0.15
N SER A 66 -8.78 -10.32 -0.44
CA SER A 66 -7.52 -10.74 -1.02
C SER A 66 -6.59 -11.25 0.10
N TYR A 67 -5.54 -11.99 -0.28
CA TYR A 67 -4.55 -12.47 0.69
C TYR A 67 -3.94 -11.32 1.52
N LYS A 68 -3.69 -10.17 0.87
CA LYS A 68 -3.11 -8.99 1.52
C LYS A 68 -4.10 -8.32 2.49
N GLU A 69 -5.36 -8.21 2.10
CA GLU A 69 -6.44 -7.69 2.97
C GLU A 69 -6.65 -8.58 4.19
N GLN A 70 -6.69 -9.90 4.00
CA GLN A 70 -6.77 -10.85 5.11
C GLN A 70 -5.57 -10.71 6.05
N ALA A 71 -4.35 -10.62 5.50
CA ALA A 71 -3.15 -10.42 6.29
C ALA A 71 -3.18 -9.10 7.10
N ASN A 72 -3.67 -8.01 6.50
CA ASN A 72 -3.85 -6.73 7.20
C ASN A 72 -4.83 -6.87 8.37
N LEU A 73 -5.96 -7.56 8.17
CA LEU A 73 -6.93 -7.80 9.23
C LEU A 73 -6.35 -8.69 10.34
N ASP A 74 -5.66 -9.78 9.99
CA ASP A 74 -5.06 -10.70 10.96
C ASP A 74 -3.97 -10.00 11.79
N VAL A 75 -3.10 -9.21 11.15
CA VAL A 75 -2.07 -8.42 11.84
C VAL A 75 -2.71 -7.39 12.76
N TYR A 76 -3.74 -6.68 12.29
CA TYR A 76 -4.46 -5.73 13.12
C TYR A 76 -5.08 -6.41 14.35
N ILE A 77 -5.81 -7.51 14.16
CA ILE A 77 -6.46 -8.24 15.25
C ILE A 77 -5.43 -8.77 16.26
N LYS A 78 -4.30 -9.30 15.79
CA LYS A 78 -3.30 -9.91 16.66
C LYS A 78 -2.46 -8.90 17.44
N TYR A 79 -2.09 -7.79 16.82
CA TYR A 79 -1.09 -6.87 17.39
C TYR A 79 -1.62 -5.46 17.68
N CYS A 80 -2.66 -5.03 16.96
CA CYS A 80 -3.19 -3.67 17.07
C CYS A 80 -4.51 -3.59 17.83
N TRP A 81 -5.25 -4.67 17.97
CA TRP A 81 -6.51 -4.65 18.69
C TRP A 81 -6.29 -4.32 20.18
N PRO A 82 -7.08 -3.42 20.80
CA PRO A 82 -8.17 -2.63 20.22
C PRO A 82 -7.73 -1.18 19.91
N GLY A 83 -7.10 -0.95 18.75
CA GLY A 83 -6.69 0.37 18.25
C GLY A 83 -5.39 0.94 18.85
N ARG A 84 -4.43 0.10 19.24
CA ARG A 84 -3.17 0.49 19.92
C ARG A 84 -1.90 0.36 19.06
N CYS A 85 -2.10 0.30 17.76
CA CYS A 85 -1.13 0.72 16.77
C CYS A 85 -1.44 2.18 16.40
#